data_AF-A0A430B5E3-F1
#
_entry.id   AF-A0A430B5E3-F1
#
_cell.length_a   1.000
_cell.length_b   1.000
_cell.length_c   1.000
_cell.angle_alpha   90.00
_cell.angle_beta   90.00
_cell.angle_gamma   90.00
#
_symmetry.space_group_name_H-M   'P 1'
#
loop_
_entity.id
_entity.type
_entity.pdbx_description
1 polymer ?
#
loop_
_entity_poly.entity_id
_entity_poly.type
_entity_poly.pdbx_seq_one_letter_code
_entity_poly.pdbx_strand_id
1 'polypeptide(L)' 'MIYLIGIIFLLVGLWTLVMTWRAFTYVKKDGDENTSPFIVLGLGNGLIFSVISIGVALACFFNKF' A
#
# COMPACT_ATOMS: atom_id res chain seq x y z
N MET A 1 -18.75 10.00 10.95
CA MET A 1 -17.54 9.26 11.40
C MET A 1 -17.00 8.31 10.33
N ILE A 2 -17.84 7.54 9.64
CA ILE A 2 -17.43 6.60 8.57
C ILE A 2 -16.64 7.28 7.43
N TYR A 3 -17.04 8.48 7.00
CA TYR A 3 -16.30 9.23 5.98
C TYR A 3 -14.88 9.63 6.41
N LEU A 4 -14.66 9.98 7.68
CA LEU A 4 -13.32 10.29 8.21
C LEU A 4 -12.43 9.04 8.21
N ILE A 5 -12.98 7.89 8.60
CA ILE A 5 -12.30 6.60 8.55
C ILE A 5 -11.94 6.24 7.11
N GLY A 6 -12.85 6.45 6.16
CA GLY A 6 -12.61 6.28 4.73
C GLY A 6 -11.47 7.16 4.21
N ILE A 7 -11.44 8.44 4.57
CA ILE A 7 -10.36 9.37 4.18
C ILE A 7 -9.01 8.91 4.75
N ILE A 8 -8.95 8.51 6.02
CA ILE A 8 -7.71 8.03 6.65
C ILE A 8 -7.21 6.77 5.95
N PHE A 9 -8.08 5.79 5.69
CA PHE A 9 -7.71 4.57 4.99
C PHE A 9 -7.27 4.84 3.53
N LEU A 10 -7.87 5.83 2.87
CA LEU A 10 -7.47 6.24 1.53
C LEU A 10 -6.07 6.86 1.53
N LEU A 11 -5.79 7.77 2.47
CA LEU A 11 -4.46 8.38 2.63
C LEU A 11 -3.39 7.34 2.96
N VAL A 12 -3.67 6.42 3.90
CA VAL A 12 -2.75 5.33 4.27
C VAL A 12 -2.55 4.37 3.10
N GLY A 13 -3.60 4.02 2.38
CA GLY A 13 -3.53 3.16 1.20
C GLY A 13 -2.66 3.75 0.10
N LEU A 14 -2.88 5.03 -0.25
CA LEU A 14 -2.05 5.77 -1.22
C LEU A 14 -0.60 5.90 -0.77
N TRP A 15 -0.37 6.24 0.50
CA TRP A 15 0.98 6.36 1.05
C TRP A 15 1.74 5.03 0.97
N THR A 16 1.09 3.94 1.37
CA THR A 16 1.66 2.59 1.30
C THR A 16 1.99 2.24 -0.13
N LEU A 17 1.11 2.55 -1.09
CA LEU A 17 1.36 2.31 -2.52
C LEU A 17 2.62 3.03 -3.02
N VAL A 18 2.75 4.32 -2.69
CA VAL A 18 3.90 5.14 -3.09
C VAL A 18 5.20 4.63 -2.45
N MET A 19 5.17 4.26 -1.17
CA MET A 19 6.33 3.72 -0.47
C MET A 19 6.75 2.36 -1.05
N THR A 20 5.79 1.48 -1.33
CA THR A 20 6.06 0.20 -1.97
C THR A 20 6.62 0.38 -3.38
N TRP A 21 6.08 1.31 -4.17
CA TRP A 21 6.62 1.64 -5.49
C TRP A 21 8.05 2.16 -5.41
N ARG A 22 8.33 3.10 -4.50
CA ARG A 22 9.68 3.65 -4.28
C ARG A 22 10.66 2.55 -3.92
N ALA A 23 10.31 1.71 -2.94
CA ALA A 23 11.16 0.61 -2.50
C ALA A 23 11.33 -0.46 -3.60
N PHE A 24 10.32 -0.71 -4.43
CA PHE A 24 10.45 -1.59 -5.59
C PHE A 24 11.40 -1.02 -6.65
N THR A 25 11.28 0.28 -6.98
CA THR A 25 12.23 0.93 -7.89
C THR A 25 13.64 0.97 -7.34
N TYR A 26 13.81 1.16 -6.03
CA TYR A 26 15.11 1.15 -5.37
C TYR A 26 15.75 -0.24 -5.47
N VAL A 27 15.03 -1.29 -5.09
CA VAL A 27 15.49 -2.68 -5.23
C VAL A 27 15.75 -3.05 -6.69
N LYS A 28 14.98 -2.51 -7.64
CA LYS A 28 15.19 -2.76 -9.08
C LYS A 28 16.43 -2.07 -9.64
N LYS A 29 16.80 -0.89 -9.12
CA LYS A 29 17.94 -0.09 -9.63
C LYS A 29 19.25 -0.38 -8.89
N ASP A 30 19.16 -0.49 -7.57
CA ASP A 30 20.28 -0.60 -6.64
C ASP A 30 20.30 -1.97 -5.93
N GLY A 31 19.57 -2.96 -6.48
CA GLY A 31 19.54 -4.32 -5.96
C GLY A 31 20.89 -5.01 -6.14
N ASP A 32 21.65 -5.08 -5.05
CA ASP A 32 22.93 -5.78 -4.95
C ASP A 32 22.79 -7.11 -4.18
N GLU A 33 23.83 -7.95 -4.11
CA GLU A 33 23.88 -9.23 -3.37
C GLU A 33 23.50 -9.11 -1.89
N ASN A 34 23.61 -7.91 -1.31
CA ASN A 34 23.22 -7.59 0.06
C ASN A 34 21.70 -7.39 0.24
N THR A 35 20.94 -7.31 -0.86
CA THR A 35 19.49 -7.09 -0.81
C THR A 35 18.77 -8.39 -0.48
N SER A 36 18.05 -8.41 0.64
CA SER A 36 17.33 -9.62 1.06
C SER A 36 16.37 -10.09 -0.04
N PRO A 37 16.43 -11.37 -0.46
CA PRO A 37 15.51 -11.91 -1.47
C PRO A 37 14.05 -11.89 -0.99
N PHE A 38 13.83 -11.79 0.33
CA PHE A 38 12.51 -11.65 0.94
C PHE A 38 11.93 -10.22 0.82
N ILE A 39 12.71 -9.23 0.39
CA ILE A 39 12.23 -7.85 0.28
C ILE A 39 11.12 -7.73 -0.78
N VAL A 40 11.20 -8.54 -1.85
CA VAL A 40 10.16 -8.61 -2.88
C VAL A 40 8.86 -9.17 -2.33
N LEU A 41 8.93 -10.16 -1.43
CA LEU A 41 7.76 -10.70 -0.72
C LEU A 41 7.15 -9.66 0.23
N GLY A 42 7.99 -8.91 0.96
CA GLY A 42 7.54 -7.80 1.81
C GLY A 42 6.89 -6.67 1.00
N LEU A 43 7.47 -6.31 -0.14
CA LEU A 43 6.90 -5.36 -1.10
C LEU A 43 5.57 -5.86 -1.66
N GLY A 44 5.49 -7.14 -2.05
CA GLY A 44 4.25 -7.77 -2.52
C GLY A 44 3.14 -7.71 -1.47
N ASN A 45 3.46 -8.03 -0.22
CA ASN A 45 2.49 -7.95 0.88
C ASN A 45 2.04 -6.50 1.17
N GLY A 46 2.96 -5.53 1.06
CA GLY A 46 2.63 -4.10 1.16
C GLY A 46 1.69 -3.62 0.04
N LEU A 47 1.84 -4.12 -1.18
CA LEU A 47 0.93 -3.87 -2.29
C LEU A 47 -0.48 -4.45 -2.01
N ILE A 48 -0.55 -5.69 -1.53
CA ILE A 48 -1.83 -6.33 -1.16
C ILE A 48 -2.53 -5.51 -0.07
N PHE A 49 -1.80 -5.08 0.95
CA PHE A 49 -2.34 -4.25 2.03
C PHE A 49 -2.85 -2.89 1.55
N SER A 50 -2.14 -2.26 0.60
CA SER A 50 -2.58 -1.01 -0.02
C SER A 50 -3.89 -1.18 -0.79
N VAL A 51 -4.01 -2.24 -1.61
CA VAL A 51 -5.24 -2.54 -2.37
C VAL A 51 -6.43 -2.78 -1.43
N ILE A 52 -6.23 -3.55 -0.36
CA ILE A 52 -7.28 -3.79 0.65
C ILE A 52 -7.69 -2.48 1.33
N SER A 53 -6.74 -1.64 1.72
CA SER A 53 -7.03 -0.34 2.36
C SER A 53 -7.82 0.60 1.45
N ILE A 54 -7.49 0.64 0.16
CA ILE A 54 -8.26 1.42 -0.83
C ILE A 54 -9.66 0.83 -1.01
N GLY A 55 -9.80 -0.50 -1.05
CA GLY A 55 -11.10 -1.18 -1.12
C GLY A 55 -11.99 -0.87 0.09
N VAL A 56 -11.44 -0.89 1.30
CA VAL A 56 -12.15 -0.52 2.54
C VAL A 56 -12.53 0.96 2.55
N ALA A 57 -11.65 1.83 2.07
CA ALA A 57 -11.96 3.26 1.92
C ALA A 57 -13.12 3.47 0.95
N LEU A 58 -13.10 2.85 -0.23
CA LEU A 58 -14.19 2.91 -1.21
C LEU A 58 -15.48 2.34 -0.63
N ALA A 59 -15.42 1.21 0.09
CA ALA A 59 -16.57 0.68 0.80
C ALA A 59 -17.14 1.69 1.80
N CYS A 60 -16.30 2.40 2.56
CA CYS A 60 -16.79 3.45 3.48
C CYS A 60 -17.44 4.63 2.76
N PHE A 61 -17.05 4.95 1.52
CA PHE A 61 -17.66 6.04 0.74
C PHE A 61 -18.96 5.62 0.04
N PHE A 62 -19.03 4.38 -0.45
CA PHE A 62 -20.17 3.86 -1.22
C PHE A 62 -21.20 3.11 -0.38
N ASN A 63 -20.85 2.71 0.85
CA ASN A 63 -21.80 2.09 1.77
C ASN A 63 -22.72 3.19 2.33
N LYS A 64 -23.80 3.44 1.60
CA LYS A 64 -24.89 4.35 1.93
C LYS A 64 -25.81 3.66 2.94
N PHE A 65 -25.45 3.69 4.22
CA PHE A 65 -26.37 3.44 5.32
C PHE A 65 -26.63 4.75 6.07
#